data_AF-A0A9X5X7Z7-F1
#
_entry.id   AF-A0A9X5X7Z7-F1
#
_cell.length_a   1.000
_cell.length_b   1.000
_cell.length_c   1.000
_cell.angle_alpha   90.00
_cell.angle_beta   90.00
_cell.angle_gamma   90.00
#
_symmetry.space_group_name_H-M   'P 1'
#
loop_
_entity.id
_entity.type
_entity.pdbx_description
1 polymer ?
#
loop_
_entity_poly.entity_id
_entity_poly.type
_entity_poly.pdbx_seq_one_letter_code
_entity_poly.pdbx_strand_id
1 'polypeptide(L)'
;RQHSPSHPSSGGLSAVIRYTEYGIPHILAKNYPDLGFGTGWAQAADQVCTLADGFVTLRGERSRFFGPDAAPDGSLSSAAENLSSDLYFRGVRATGTVEKLLAEPAPRGPSRDSKDLMRGWAAGYNAWLAQNRITDPACRGASWVRPVTTVDVAARTFALAVLGGQGRAVDGITAARPPTTTAARTAVGIPDAQSAARAAQRLFDTADMGSNAVAFSGATTANGRGLLLGNP
;
A
#
# COMPACT_ATOMS: atom_id res chain seq x y z
N ARG A 1 13.38 7.25 28.41
CA ARG A 1 12.34 6.32 28.93
C ARG A 1 12.66 4.93 28.39
N GLN A 2 13.20 4.03 29.22
CA GLN A 2 13.29 2.61 28.85
C GLN A 2 11.85 2.11 28.75
N HIS A 3 11.38 1.84 27.54
CA HIS A 3 10.02 1.33 27.34
C HIS A 3 10.05 -0.16 27.71
N SER A 4 9.36 -0.53 28.79
CA SER A 4 9.11 -1.92 29.11
C SER A 4 8.56 -2.64 27.87
N PRO A 5 8.99 -3.88 27.58
CA PRO A 5 8.46 -4.63 26.45
C PRO A 5 6.93 -4.71 26.53
N SER A 6 6.25 -4.43 25.42
CA SER A 6 4.82 -4.68 25.32
C SER A 6 4.58 -6.09 24.79
N HIS A 7 3.51 -6.72 25.28
CA HIS A 7 3.15 -8.10 24.96
C HIS A 7 1.70 -8.16 24.44
N PRO A 8 1.40 -7.53 23.29
CA PRO A 8 0.05 -7.58 22.75
C PRO A 8 -0.34 -9.01 22.40
N SER A 9 -1.61 -9.33 22.59
CA SER A 9 -2.19 -10.59 22.18
C SER A 9 -3.68 -10.45 21.84
N SER A 10 -4.15 -11.28 20.93
CA SER A 10 -5.56 -11.40 20.57
C SER A 10 -5.78 -12.65 19.72
N GLY A 11 -6.90 -13.37 19.93
CA GLY A 11 -7.30 -14.49 19.08
C GLY A 11 -6.26 -15.63 18.98
N GLY A 12 -5.48 -15.86 20.05
CA GLY A 12 -4.42 -16.86 20.08
C GLY A 12 -3.10 -16.44 19.42
N LEU A 13 -3.02 -15.22 18.87
CA LEU A 13 -1.79 -14.62 18.34
C LEU A 13 -1.15 -13.72 19.40
N SER A 14 0.18 -13.65 19.42
CA SER A 14 0.93 -12.79 20.35
C SER A 14 2.31 -12.43 19.83
N ALA A 15 2.84 -11.30 20.28
CA ALA A 15 4.21 -10.89 19.99
C ALA A 15 4.83 -10.16 21.18
N VAL A 16 6.16 -10.14 21.26
CA VAL A 16 6.91 -9.24 22.15
C VAL A 16 7.40 -8.06 21.31
N ILE A 17 7.06 -6.84 21.70
CA ILE A 17 7.48 -5.63 20.99
C ILE A 17 8.31 -4.77 21.94
N ARG A 18 9.55 -4.48 21.53
CA ARG A 18 10.47 -3.62 22.25
C ARG A 18 10.78 -2.40 21.41
N TYR A 19 10.47 -1.22 21.94
CA TYR A 19 10.81 0.04 21.30
C TYR A 19 12.20 0.50 21.76
N THR A 20 13.02 0.88 20.78
CA THR A 20 14.36 1.46 21.03
C THR A 20 14.35 2.96 20.74
N GLU A 21 15.53 3.59 20.69
CA GLU A 21 15.66 5.00 20.34
C GLU A 21 14.94 5.31 19.02
N TYR A 22 14.43 6.53 18.90
CA TYR A 22 13.61 6.98 17.77
C TYR A 22 12.28 6.24 17.59
N GLY A 23 11.87 5.40 18.55
CA GLY A 23 10.62 4.65 18.46
C GLY A 23 10.70 3.47 17.49
N ILE A 24 11.88 2.91 17.24
CA ILE A 24 12.04 1.76 16.35
C ILE A 24 11.55 0.48 17.04
N PRO A 25 10.52 -0.22 16.51
CA PRO A 25 10.01 -1.45 17.10
C PRO A 25 10.88 -2.67 16.72
N HIS A 26 11.24 -3.46 17.72
CA HIS A 26 11.85 -4.78 17.56
C HIS A 26 10.81 -5.83 17.94
N ILE A 27 10.42 -6.66 16.97
CA ILE A 27 9.28 -7.58 17.09
C ILE A 27 9.82 -9.01 17.15
N LEU A 28 9.55 -9.69 18.26
CA LEU A 28 9.92 -11.08 18.47
C LEU A 28 8.66 -11.94 18.56
N ALA A 29 8.65 -13.03 17.79
CA ALA A 29 7.52 -13.95 17.65
C ALA A 29 8.01 -15.38 17.43
N LYS A 30 7.15 -16.37 17.70
CA LYS A 30 7.49 -17.80 17.57
C LYS A 30 7.27 -18.37 16.17
N ASN A 31 6.49 -17.69 15.34
CA ASN A 31 6.08 -18.13 14.01
C ASN A 31 5.62 -16.93 13.16
N TYR A 32 5.38 -17.14 11.87
CA TYR A 32 4.98 -16.08 10.94
C TYR A 32 3.61 -15.44 11.23
N PRO A 33 2.57 -16.18 11.64
CA PRO A 33 1.32 -15.55 12.09
C PRO A 33 1.53 -14.56 13.25
N ASP A 34 2.28 -14.97 14.27
CA ASP A 34 2.62 -14.12 15.43
C ASP A 34 3.50 -12.93 15.03
N LEU A 35 4.46 -13.14 14.11
CA LEU A 35 5.32 -12.07 13.60
C LEU A 35 4.52 -11.03 12.81
N GLY A 36 3.59 -11.49 11.97
CA GLY A 36 2.63 -10.65 11.27
C GLY A 36 1.79 -9.85 12.27
N PHE A 37 1.27 -10.51 13.31
CA PHE A 37 0.48 -9.87 14.37
C PHE A 37 1.24 -8.73 15.05
N GLY A 38 2.47 -8.98 15.51
CA GLY A 38 3.29 -7.92 16.11
C GLY A 38 3.57 -6.78 15.13
N THR A 39 3.79 -7.09 13.85
CA THR A 39 4.07 -6.10 12.80
C THR A 39 2.86 -5.21 12.53
N GLY A 40 1.68 -5.79 12.35
CA GLY A 40 0.45 -5.04 12.15
C GLY A 40 0.08 -4.19 13.37
N TRP A 41 0.30 -4.72 14.58
CA TRP A 41 0.10 -3.99 15.82
C TRP A 41 1.02 -2.77 15.93
N ALA A 42 2.33 -2.95 15.74
CA ALA A 42 3.30 -1.87 15.85
C ALA A 42 3.04 -0.78 14.80
N GLN A 43 2.81 -1.16 13.54
CA GLN A 43 2.52 -0.19 12.48
C GLN A 43 1.20 0.57 12.74
N ALA A 44 0.17 -0.08 13.28
CA ALA A 44 -1.05 0.60 13.70
C ALA A 44 -0.78 1.59 14.83
N ALA A 45 0.01 1.21 15.85
CA ALA A 45 0.38 2.08 16.94
C ALA A 45 1.03 3.39 16.48
N ASP A 46 1.87 3.31 15.45
CA ASP A 46 2.65 4.45 14.99
C ASP A 46 1.94 5.24 13.87
N GLN A 47 1.14 4.59 13.02
CA GLN A 47 0.67 5.16 11.74
C GLN A 47 -0.77 4.79 11.37
N VAL A 48 -1.67 4.58 12.35
CA VAL A 48 -3.05 4.13 12.08
C VAL A 48 -3.80 4.99 11.05
N CYS A 49 -3.68 6.31 11.10
CA CYS A 49 -4.42 7.20 10.19
C CYS A 49 -3.96 7.03 8.74
N THR A 50 -2.65 7.00 8.51
CA THR A 50 -2.04 6.77 7.19
C THR A 50 -2.41 5.40 6.65
N LEU A 51 -2.33 4.35 7.48
CA LEU A 51 -2.71 2.99 7.08
C LEU A 51 -4.20 2.92 6.71
N ALA A 52 -5.07 3.49 7.54
CA ALA A 52 -6.50 3.49 7.31
C ALA A 52 -6.88 4.26 6.03
N ASP A 53 -6.27 5.42 5.76
CA ASP A 53 -6.46 6.17 4.51
C ASP A 53 -6.05 5.32 3.29
N GLY A 54 -4.89 4.65 3.36
CA GLY A 54 -4.46 3.72 2.33
C GLY A 54 -5.49 2.59 2.07
N PHE A 55 -6.12 2.04 3.12
CA PHE A 55 -7.19 1.06 2.94
C PHE A 55 -8.50 1.65 2.38
N VAL A 56 -8.76 2.95 2.52
CA VAL A 56 -9.85 3.62 1.79
C VAL A 56 -9.56 3.60 0.29
N THR A 57 -8.32 3.93 -0.09
CA THR A 57 -7.83 3.84 -1.48
C THR A 57 -8.04 2.45 -2.07
N LEU A 58 -7.51 1.42 -1.39
CA LEU A 58 -7.56 0.04 -1.90
C LEU A 58 -8.98 -0.53 -2.00
N ARG A 59 -9.92 0.01 -1.21
CA ARG A 59 -11.33 -0.37 -1.29
C ARG A 59 -12.10 0.39 -2.36
N GLY A 60 -11.50 1.44 -2.93
CA GLY A 60 -12.11 2.35 -3.88
C GLY A 60 -13.26 3.15 -3.27
N GLU A 61 -13.04 3.69 -2.07
CA GLU A 61 -14.03 4.44 -1.30
C GLU A 61 -13.62 5.89 -1.04
N ARG A 62 -12.55 6.40 -1.68
CA ARG A 62 -12.04 7.75 -1.41
C ARG A 62 -13.07 8.81 -1.73
N SER A 63 -13.77 8.71 -2.86
CA SER A 63 -14.78 9.69 -3.28
C SER A 63 -15.90 9.84 -2.26
N ARG A 64 -16.24 8.74 -1.57
CA ARG A 64 -17.28 8.72 -0.52
C ARG A 64 -16.86 9.51 0.72
N PHE A 65 -15.59 9.45 1.09
CA PHE A 65 -15.10 10.04 2.35
C PHE A 65 -14.41 11.39 2.17
N PHE A 66 -13.81 11.64 1.00
CA PHE A 66 -12.92 12.76 0.74
C PHE A 66 -13.33 13.59 -0.48
N GLY A 67 -14.44 13.24 -1.16
CA GLY A 67 -14.92 13.89 -2.38
C GLY A 67 -14.24 13.37 -3.65
N PRO A 68 -14.94 13.34 -4.80
CA PRO A 68 -14.45 12.71 -6.03
C PRO A 68 -13.28 13.45 -6.68
N ASP A 69 -13.26 14.79 -6.58
CA ASP A 69 -12.30 15.64 -7.31
C ASP A 69 -11.00 15.90 -6.51
N ALA A 70 -10.92 15.43 -5.26
CA ALA A 70 -9.70 15.56 -4.45
C ALA A 70 -8.65 14.53 -4.88
N ALA A 71 -7.38 14.84 -4.67
CA ALA A 71 -6.27 13.94 -5.02
C ALA A 71 -5.98 12.92 -3.90
N PRO A 72 -5.69 11.65 -4.23
CA PRO A 72 -5.03 10.71 -3.32
C PRO A 72 -3.61 11.18 -2.96
N ASP A 73 -3.00 10.55 -1.95
CA ASP A 73 -1.64 10.87 -1.48
C ASP A 73 -0.51 10.42 -2.45
N GLY A 74 -0.84 9.71 -3.52
CA GLY A 74 0.10 9.19 -4.52
C GLY A 74 0.88 7.95 -4.09
N SER A 75 0.66 7.42 -2.88
CA SER A 75 1.49 6.33 -2.34
C SER A 75 1.16 4.94 -2.93
N LEU A 76 -0.02 4.79 -3.53
CA LEU A 76 -0.54 3.53 -4.05
C LEU A 76 -0.86 3.54 -5.55
N SER A 77 -0.91 4.72 -6.17
CA SER A 77 -1.08 4.92 -7.60
C SER A 77 -0.82 6.38 -7.99
N SER A 78 -0.73 6.67 -9.29
CA SER A 78 -0.61 8.02 -9.85
C SER A 78 -1.97 8.60 -10.28
N ALA A 79 -3.07 8.15 -9.67
CA ALA A 79 -4.40 8.67 -9.98
C ALA A 79 -4.48 10.16 -9.62
N ALA A 80 -4.93 11.00 -10.57
CA ALA A 80 -5.07 12.44 -10.32
C ALA A 80 -6.20 12.77 -9.34
N GLU A 81 -7.29 11.99 -9.38
CA GLU A 81 -8.51 12.23 -8.61
C GLU A 81 -8.95 10.97 -7.85
N ASN A 82 -9.67 11.17 -6.75
CA ASN A 82 -10.25 10.09 -5.96
C ASN A 82 -11.22 9.25 -6.78
N LEU A 83 -11.93 9.85 -7.75
CA LEU A 83 -12.86 9.11 -8.60
C LEU A 83 -12.13 8.11 -9.50
N SER A 84 -11.06 8.51 -10.18
CA SER A 84 -10.28 7.59 -11.03
C SER A 84 -9.58 6.52 -10.18
N SER A 85 -9.06 6.89 -9.01
CA SER A 85 -8.52 5.93 -8.04
C SER A 85 -9.57 4.89 -7.63
N ASP A 86 -10.77 5.34 -7.26
CA ASP A 86 -11.87 4.46 -6.85
C ASP A 86 -12.29 3.50 -7.95
N LEU A 87 -12.44 3.99 -9.20
CA LEU A 87 -12.80 3.16 -10.33
C LEU A 87 -11.77 2.06 -10.59
N TYR A 88 -10.48 2.39 -10.50
CA TYR A 88 -9.40 1.41 -10.66
C TYR A 88 -9.43 0.34 -9.58
N PHE A 89 -9.40 0.72 -8.30
CA PHE A 89 -9.35 -0.25 -7.20
C PHE A 89 -10.65 -1.05 -7.06
N ARG A 90 -11.82 -0.45 -7.35
CA ARG A 90 -13.06 -1.24 -7.46
C ARG A 90 -13.00 -2.24 -8.62
N GLY A 91 -12.42 -1.86 -9.75
CA GLY A 91 -12.18 -2.77 -10.87
C GLY A 91 -11.35 -3.99 -10.44
N VAL A 92 -10.19 -3.76 -9.80
CA VAL A 92 -9.31 -4.82 -9.27
C VAL A 92 -10.05 -5.77 -8.31
N ARG A 93 -10.90 -5.22 -7.42
CA ARG A 93 -11.72 -6.01 -6.49
C ARG A 93 -12.83 -6.78 -7.21
N ALA A 94 -13.54 -6.13 -8.13
CA ALA A 94 -14.64 -6.74 -8.86
C ALA A 94 -14.17 -7.92 -9.73
N THR A 95 -12.95 -7.85 -10.27
CA THR A 95 -12.35 -8.94 -11.05
C THR A 95 -11.77 -10.07 -10.18
N GLY A 96 -11.71 -9.89 -8.85
CA GLY A 96 -11.10 -10.83 -7.92
C GLY A 96 -9.61 -11.07 -8.18
N THR A 97 -8.89 -10.05 -8.67
CA THR A 97 -7.50 -10.20 -9.12
C THR A 97 -6.59 -10.62 -7.98
N VAL A 98 -6.74 -10.01 -6.81
CA VAL A 98 -5.89 -10.27 -5.63
C VAL A 98 -6.15 -11.68 -5.09
N GLU A 99 -7.41 -12.10 -5.03
CA GLU A 99 -7.82 -13.42 -4.58
C GLU A 99 -7.27 -14.51 -5.51
N LYS A 100 -7.33 -14.30 -6.83
CA LYS A 100 -6.73 -15.20 -7.82
C LYS A 100 -5.22 -15.34 -7.62
N LEU A 101 -4.51 -14.21 -7.44
CA LEU A 101 -3.06 -14.22 -7.17
C LEU A 101 -2.72 -14.91 -5.85
N LEU A 102 -3.54 -14.73 -4.81
CA LEU A 102 -3.38 -15.43 -3.54
C LEU A 102 -3.63 -16.94 -3.65
N ALA A 103 -4.47 -17.39 -4.60
CA ALA A 103 -4.77 -18.79 -4.81
C ALA A 103 -3.66 -19.53 -5.59
N GLU A 104 -2.83 -18.81 -6.36
CA GLU A 104 -1.72 -19.41 -7.09
C GLU A 104 -0.70 -20.08 -6.15
N PRO A 105 -0.13 -21.24 -6.55
CA PRO A 105 0.94 -21.88 -5.80
C PRO A 105 2.25 -21.09 -5.93
N ALA A 106 3.11 -21.18 -4.92
CA ALA A 106 4.46 -20.65 -5.00
C ALA A 106 5.27 -21.36 -6.10
N PRO A 107 6.16 -20.63 -6.83
CA PRO A 107 6.54 -19.24 -6.61
C PRO A 107 5.68 -18.21 -7.38
N ARG A 108 4.63 -18.63 -8.11
CA ARG A 108 3.75 -17.70 -8.85
C ARG A 108 2.87 -16.87 -7.92
N GLY A 109 2.32 -17.51 -6.90
CA GLY A 109 1.66 -16.86 -5.77
C GLY A 109 2.54 -16.80 -4.52
N PRO A 110 2.07 -16.20 -3.43
CA PRO A 110 2.85 -16.07 -2.21
C PRO A 110 3.11 -17.41 -1.52
N SER A 111 4.25 -17.52 -0.84
CA SER A 111 4.57 -18.66 0.01
C SER A 111 3.58 -18.79 1.18
N ARG A 112 3.54 -19.96 1.83
CA ARG A 112 2.75 -20.17 3.05
C ARG A 112 3.10 -19.14 4.12
N ASP A 113 4.37 -18.88 4.34
CA ASP A 113 4.87 -17.92 5.32
C ASP A 113 4.43 -16.49 5.01
N SER A 114 4.42 -16.11 3.74
CA SER A 114 3.90 -14.80 3.30
C SER A 114 2.40 -14.67 3.57
N LYS A 115 1.62 -15.73 3.30
CA LYS A 115 0.17 -15.75 3.60
C LYS A 115 -0.08 -15.67 5.10
N ASP A 116 0.74 -16.34 5.90
CA ASP A 116 0.68 -16.31 7.37
C ASP A 116 1.02 -14.92 7.93
N LEU A 117 2.07 -14.27 7.40
CA LEU A 117 2.42 -12.88 7.72
C LEU A 117 1.27 -11.92 7.43
N MET A 118 0.65 -12.01 6.24
CA MET A 118 -0.48 -11.13 5.87
C MET A 118 -1.70 -11.35 6.78
N ARG A 119 -2.00 -12.61 7.13
CA ARG A 119 -3.07 -12.95 8.10
C ARG A 119 -2.78 -12.35 9.46
N GLY A 120 -1.57 -12.56 9.96
CA GLY A 120 -1.10 -12.01 11.23
C GLY A 120 -1.20 -10.50 11.25
N TRP A 121 -0.71 -9.83 10.20
CA TRP A 121 -0.71 -8.37 10.08
C TRP A 121 -2.12 -7.80 10.19
N ALA A 122 -3.09 -8.37 9.45
CA ALA A 122 -4.49 -7.96 9.53
C ALA A 122 -5.02 -8.11 10.97
N ALA A 123 -4.74 -9.24 11.63
CA ALA A 123 -5.17 -9.47 13.01
C ALA A 123 -4.52 -8.49 14.00
N GLY A 124 -3.24 -8.17 13.83
CA GLY A 124 -2.50 -7.22 14.66
C GLY A 124 -3.05 -5.80 14.56
N TYR A 125 -3.26 -5.32 13.34
CA TYR A 125 -3.89 -4.02 13.09
C TYR A 125 -5.30 -3.95 13.70
N ASN A 126 -6.12 -4.98 13.47
CA ASN A 126 -7.49 -5.04 14.00
C ASN A 126 -7.52 -5.10 15.54
N ALA A 127 -6.61 -5.86 16.14
CA ALA A 127 -6.49 -5.94 17.59
C ALA A 127 -6.07 -4.59 18.17
N TRP A 128 -5.13 -3.88 17.52
CA TRP A 128 -4.75 -2.55 17.95
C TRP A 128 -5.94 -1.58 17.91
N LEU A 129 -6.72 -1.57 16.81
CA LEU A 129 -7.94 -0.75 16.69
C LEU A 129 -8.97 -1.04 17.79
N ALA A 130 -9.14 -2.32 18.16
CA ALA A 130 -10.12 -2.72 19.17
C ALA A 130 -9.68 -2.37 20.60
N GLN A 131 -8.38 -2.34 20.85
CA GLN A 131 -7.82 -2.23 22.20
C GLN A 131 -7.30 -0.82 22.53
N ASN A 132 -7.15 0.06 21.54
CA ASN A 132 -6.56 1.38 21.71
C ASN A 132 -7.52 2.48 21.26
N ARG A 133 -7.37 3.65 21.87
CA ARG A 133 -8.10 4.85 21.47
C ARG A 133 -7.25 5.65 20.49
N ILE A 134 -7.82 5.96 19.33
CA ILE A 134 -7.20 6.87 18.36
C ILE A 134 -7.33 8.30 18.86
N THR A 135 -6.20 8.96 19.07
CA THR A 135 -6.13 10.36 19.52
C THR A 135 -5.68 11.33 18.43
N ASP A 136 -5.04 10.81 17.38
CA ASP A 136 -4.53 11.57 16.23
C ASP A 136 -5.68 12.34 15.54
N PRO A 137 -5.62 13.68 15.46
CA PRO A 137 -6.66 14.49 14.86
C PRO A 137 -6.91 14.19 13.38
N ALA A 138 -5.96 13.61 12.64
CA ALA A 138 -6.12 13.28 11.23
C ALA A 138 -7.23 12.26 10.97
N CYS A 139 -7.49 11.34 11.92
CA CYS A 139 -8.51 10.30 11.75
C CYS A 139 -9.31 9.96 13.02
N ARG A 140 -9.14 10.70 14.12
CA ARG A 140 -9.92 10.48 15.34
C ARG A 140 -11.42 10.59 15.08
N GLY A 141 -12.14 9.49 15.32
CA GLY A 141 -13.59 9.41 15.14
C GLY A 141 -14.02 9.22 13.68
N ALA A 142 -13.08 9.07 12.75
CA ALA A 142 -13.41 8.84 11.36
C ALA A 142 -13.99 7.44 11.13
N SER A 143 -15.15 7.37 10.49
CA SER A 143 -15.85 6.11 10.19
C SER A 143 -15.10 5.19 9.21
N TRP A 144 -14.15 5.75 8.46
CA TRP A 144 -13.32 5.01 7.51
C TRP A 144 -12.15 4.27 8.16
N VAL A 145 -11.83 4.58 9.43
CA VAL A 145 -10.89 3.77 10.22
C VAL A 145 -11.64 2.54 10.73
N ARG A 146 -11.37 1.39 10.11
CA ARG A 146 -12.10 0.15 10.37
C ARG A 146 -11.20 -1.08 10.21
N PRO A 147 -11.61 -2.24 10.75
CA PRO A 147 -10.89 -3.49 10.57
C PRO A 147 -10.63 -3.83 9.10
N VAL A 148 -9.58 -4.60 8.86
CA VAL A 148 -9.12 -5.06 7.54
C VAL A 148 -9.07 -6.58 7.49
N THR A 149 -9.10 -7.11 6.27
CA THR A 149 -8.98 -8.55 5.99
C THR A 149 -7.59 -8.89 5.48
N THR A 150 -7.26 -10.18 5.42
CA THR A 150 -6.03 -10.65 4.77
C THR A 150 -5.97 -10.23 3.30
N VAL A 151 -7.12 -10.18 2.62
CA VAL A 151 -7.21 -9.74 1.22
C VAL A 151 -6.95 -8.25 1.09
N ASP A 152 -7.39 -7.41 2.04
CA ASP A 152 -7.05 -5.98 2.05
C ASP A 152 -5.52 -5.77 2.15
N VAL A 153 -4.84 -6.55 3.01
CA VAL A 153 -3.37 -6.51 3.14
C VAL A 153 -2.70 -6.97 1.84
N ALA A 154 -3.21 -8.03 1.22
CA ALA A 154 -2.71 -8.49 -0.07
C ALA A 154 -2.96 -7.48 -1.21
N ALA A 155 -4.07 -6.75 -1.16
CA ALA A 155 -4.38 -5.68 -2.12
C ALA A 155 -3.39 -4.53 -2.02
N ARG A 156 -2.91 -4.21 -0.81
CA ARG A 156 -1.81 -3.26 -0.60
C ARG A 156 -0.53 -3.73 -1.29
N THR A 157 -0.15 -5.00 -1.08
CA THR A 157 1.02 -5.59 -1.76
C THR A 157 0.87 -5.58 -3.28
N PHE A 158 -0.32 -5.90 -3.79
CA PHE A 158 -0.62 -5.82 -5.22
C PHE A 158 -0.44 -4.41 -5.76
N ALA A 159 -1.02 -3.39 -5.10
CA ALA A 159 -0.91 -1.99 -5.52
C ALA A 159 0.56 -1.54 -5.63
N LEU A 160 1.39 -1.89 -4.64
CA LEU A 160 2.82 -1.61 -4.66
C LEU A 160 3.54 -2.35 -5.80
N ALA A 161 3.20 -3.62 -6.04
CA ALA A 161 3.82 -4.42 -7.10
C ALA A 161 3.50 -3.91 -8.52
N VAL A 162 2.33 -3.30 -8.72
CA VAL A 162 1.92 -2.74 -10.02
C VAL A 162 2.12 -1.23 -10.12
N LEU A 163 2.71 -0.60 -9.11
CA LEU A 163 2.84 0.86 -9.01
C LEU A 163 3.54 1.46 -10.25
N GLY A 164 4.65 0.86 -10.68
CA GLY A 164 5.39 1.28 -11.88
C GLY A 164 4.73 0.93 -13.22
N GLY A 165 3.65 0.15 -13.20
CA GLY A 165 2.91 -0.28 -14.39
C GLY A 165 1.49 0.29 -14.39
N GLN A 166 0.50 -0.55 -14.08
CA GLN A 166 -0.91 -0.13 -14.05
C GLN A 166 -1.16 1.04 -13.08
N GLY A 167 -0.44 1.08 -11.95
CA GLY A 167 -0.55 2.15 -10.96
C GLY A 167 -0.21 3.53 -11.53
N ARG A 168 0.68 3.63 -12.54
CA ARG A 168 0.97 4.90 -13.24
C ARG A 168 -0.11 5.29 -14.25
N ALA A 169 -0.82 4.31 -14.79
CA ALA A 169 -1.77 4.50 -15.89
C ALA A 169 -3.23 4.54 -15.45
N VAL A 170 -3.51 4.75 -14.15
CA VAL A 170 -4.86 4.65 -13.57
C VAL A 170 -5.88 5.55 -14.29
N ASP A 171 -5.54 6.81 -14.56
CA ASP A 171 -6.46 7.73 -15.23
C ASP A 171 -6.74 7.29 -16.67
N GLY A 172 -5.73 6.81 -17.39
CA GLY A 172 -5.90 6.26 -18.74
C GLY A 172 -6.76 4.99 -18.76
N ILE A 173 -6.55 4.08 -17.80
CA ILE A 173 -7.32 2.84 -17.65
C ILE A 173 -8.79 3.17 -17.38
N THR A 174 -9.07 4.13 -16.50
CA THR A 174 -10.43 4.44 -16.06
C THR A 174 -11.19 5.38 -17.00
N ALA A 175 -10.48 6.15 -17.82
CA ALA A 175 -11.06 6.96 -18.89
C ALA A 175 -11.35 6.16 -20.18
N ALA A 176 -10.79 4.95 -20.33
CA ALA A 176 -10.94 4.14 -21.54
C ALA A 176 -12.41 3.76 -21.81
N ARG A 177 -12.90 4.11 -23.01
CA ARG A 177 -14.27 3.81 -23.45
C ARG A 177 -14.27 3.28 -24.89
N PRO A 178 -15.15 2.33 -25.24
CA PRO A 178 -15.30 1.92 -26.62
C PRO A 178 -15.82 3.10 -27.47
N PRO A 179 -15.48 3.15 -28.78
CA PRO A 179 -16.06 4.14 -29.66
C PRO A 179 -17.59 3.96 -29.73
N THR A 180 -18.35 5.02 -29.45
CA THR A 180 -19.81 5.02 -29.62
C THR A 180 -20.19 5.72 -30.91
N THR A 181 -21.20 5.20 -31.61
CA THR A 181 -21.65 5.68 -32.93
C THR A 181 -22.10 7.14 -32.95
N THR A 182 -22.43 7.72 -31.78
CA THR A 182 -22.80 9.14 -31.63
C THR A 182 -21.58 10.06 -31.47
N ALA A 183 -20.51 9.60 -30.81
CA ALA A 183 -19.24 10.33 -30.69
C ALA A 183 -18.48 10.40 -32.03
N ALA A 184 -18.77 9.49 -32.97
CA ALA A 184 -18.20 9.50 -34.32
C ALA A 184 -18.68 10.68 -35.19
N ARG A 185 -19.76 11.39 -34.81
CA ARG A 185 -20.28 12.54 -35.59
C ARG A 185 -20.09 13.91 -34.95
N THR A 186 -19.69 13.98 -33.69
CA THR A 186 -19.41 15.25 -33.00
C THR A 186 -18.02 15.19 -32.38
N ALA A 187 -17.04 15.65 -33.16
CA ALA A 187 -15.67 15.98 -32.74
C ALA A 187 -14.88 14.85 -32.04
N VAL A 188 -14.43 13.85 -32.80
CA VAL A 188 -13.07 13.33 -32.55
C VAL A 188 -12.16 14.14 -33.48
N GLY A 189 -11.85 15.37 -33.07
CA GLY A 189 -10.57 15.90 -33.49
C GLY A 189 -9.53 14.90 -33.02
N ILE A 190 -8.73 14.36 -33.94
CA ILE A 190 -7.49 13.68 -33.57
C ILE A 190 -6.85 14.60 -32.52
N PRO A 191 -6.56 14.11 -31.29
CA PRO A 191 -5.92 14.95 -30.29
C PRO A 191 -4.76 15.66 -31.00
N ASP A 192 -4.72 16.99 -30.91
CA ASP A 192 -3.64 17.77 -31.50
C ASP A 192 -2.33 17.08 -31.10
N ALA A 193 -1.39 16.91 -32.04
CA ALA A 193 -0.17 16.15 -31.80
C ALA A 193 0.57 16.65 -30.54
N GLN A 194 0.46 17.94 -30.21
CA GLN A 194 1.00 18.50 -28.98
C GLN A 194 0.20 18.08 -27.74
N SER A 195 -1.13 18.00 -27.79
CA SER A 195 -1.95 17.46 -26.69
C SER A 195 -1.64 15.99 -26.41
N ALA A 196 -1.44 15.18 -27.45
CA ALA A 196 -1.01 13.80 -27.34
C ALA A 196 0.41 13.71 -26.78
N ALA A 197 1.33 14.55 -27.26
CA ALA A 197 2.70 14.62 -26.76
C ALA A 197 2.76 15.07 -25.29
N ARG A 198 1.96 16.06 -24.88
CA ARG A 198 1.85 16.50 -23.48
C ARG A 198 1.26 15.41 -22.58
N ALA A 199 0.26 14.66 -23.07
CA ALA A 199 -0.29 13.53 -22.35
C ALA A 199 0.74 12.39 -22.20
N ALA A 200 1.48 12.09 -23.26
CA ALA A 200 2.58 11.13 -23.22
C ALA A 200 3.69 11.59 -22.27
N GLN A 201 4.10 12.85 -22.33
CA GLN A 201 5.09 13.42 -21.42
C GLN A 201 4.64 13.30 -19.97
N ARG A 202 3.40 13.68 -19.62
CA ARG A 202 2.89 13.50 -18.25
C ARG A 202 2.87 12.05 -17.79
N LEU A 203 2.67 11.10 -18.70
CA LEU A 203 2.68 9.66 -18.38
C LEU A 203 4.11 9.11 -18.19
N PHE A 204 5.10 9.69 -18.88
CA PHE A 204 6.49 9.22 -18.89
C PHE A 204 7.45 10.12 -18.12
N ASP A 205 6.98 11.23 -17.55
CA ASP A 205 7.80 12.13 -16.74
C ASP A 205 8.10 11.47 -15.39
N THR A 206 9.21 10.74 -15.35
CA THR A 206 9.73 10.05 -14.16
C THR A 206 10.93 10.77 -13.57
N ALA A 207 11.14 12.05 -13.91
CA ALA A 207 12.36 12.78 -13.54
C ALA A 207 12.57 12.87 -12.02
N ASP A 208 11.49 12.76 -11.22
CA ASP A 208 11.53 12.78 -9.76
C ASP A 208 11.76 11.39 -9.12
N MET A 209 11.77 10.30 -9.90
CA MET A 209 12.06 8.95 -9.40
C MET A 209 13.56 8.64 -9.50
N GLY A 210 14.22 8.45 -8.36
CA GLY A 210 15.62 8.03 -8.32
C GLY A 210 16.01 7.52 -6.94
N SER A 211 16.87 6.51 -6.93
CA SER A 211 17.40 5.87 -5.71
C SER A 211 18.84 5.47 -5.94
N ASN A 212 19.65 5.43 -4.89
CA ASN A 212 21.03 4.97 -4.95
C ASN A 212 21.25 3.78 -4.02
N ALA A 213 22.07 2.83 -4.46
CA ALA A 213 22.63 1.81 -3.59
C ALA A 213 24.08 1.54 -4.00
N VAL A 214 24.97 1.43 -3.02
CA VAL A 214 26.38 1.14 -3.27
C VAL A 214 26.82 0.00 -2.37
N ALA A 215 27.39 -1.04 -2.99
CA ALA A 215 27.96 -2.18 -2.30
C ALA A 215 29.49 -2.14 -2.41
N PHE A 216 30.17 -2.18 -1.28
CA PHE A 216 31.62 -2.24 -1.19
C PHE A 216 32.04 -3.63 -0.73
N SER A 217 33.04 -4.21 -1.41
CA SER A 217 33.66 -5.46 -0.98
C SER A 217 34.55 -5.23 0.25
N GLY A 218 34.85 -6.30 0.98
CA GLY A 218 35.77 -6.26 2.12
C GLY A 218 37.17 -5.77 1.76
N ALA A 219 37.61 -5.94 0.51
CA ALA A 219 38.90 -5.41 0.04
C ALA A 219 38.94 -3.88 -0.04
N THR A 220 37.78 -3.21 0.01
CA THR A 220 37.64 -1.75 -0.10
C THR A 220 37.37 -1.08 1.25
N THR A 221 36.98 -1.84 2.28
CA THR A 221 36.56 -1.31 3.58
C THR A 221 37.65 -1.50 4.63
N ALA A 222 37.75 -0.55 5.57
CA ALA A 222 38.80 -0.55 6.59
C ALA A 222 38.78 -1.78 7.53
N ASN A 223 37.63 -2.42 7.71
CA ASN A 223 37.47 -3.58 8.60
C ASN A 223 37.46 -4.93 7.86
N GLY A 224 37.73 -4.93 6.55
CA GLY A 224 37.76 -6.16 5.75
C GLY A 224 36.39 -6.80 5.48
N ARG A 225 35.27 -6.18 5.89
CA ARG A 225 33.90 -6.72 5.73
C ARG A 225 33.13 -5.98 4.64
N GLY A 226 32.18 -6.65 3.99
CA GLY A 226 31.29 -5.99 3.03
C GLY A 226 30.48 -4.86 3.68
N LEU A 227 30.24 -3.78 2.93
CA LEU A 227 29.41 -2.65 3.34
C LEU A 227 28.34 -2.38 2.26
N LEU A 228 27.09 -2.22 2.68
CA LEU A 228 25.98 -1.82 1.81
C LEU A 228 25.43 -0.48 2.30
N LEU A 229 25.45 0.52 1.42
CA LEU A 229 24.74 1.78 1.60
C LEU A 229 23.47 1.73 0.75
N GLY A 230 22.31 1.68 1.39
CA GLY A 230 21.01 1.83 0.74
C GLY A 230 20.48 3.25 0.95
N ASN A 231 20.14 3.93 -0.15
CA ASN A 231 19.52 5.25 -0.17
C ASN A 231 18.34 5.23 -1.18
N PRO A 232 17.25 4.51 -0.83
CA PRO A 232 16.06 4.41 -1.66
C PRO A 232 15.36 5.77 -1.83
#